data_AF-A0A9X2JH64-F1
#
_entry.id   AF-A0A9X2JH64-F1
#
_cell.length_a   1.000
_cell.length_b   1.000
_cell.length_c   1.000
_cell.angle_alpha   90.00
_cell.angle_beta   90.00
_cell.angle_gamma   90.00
#
_symmetry.space_group_name_H-M   'P 1'
#
loop_
_entity.id
_entity.type
_entity.pdbx_description
1 polymer ?
#
loop_
_entity_poly.entity_id
_entity_poly.type
_entity_poly.pdbx_seq_one_letter_code
_entity_poly.pdbx_strand_id
1 'polypeptide(L)'
;MTRLVHSLWAASLAALLVAPTFAQKTELLKYDDGSQESKRSMTGGVHVVRFECPDDQKWYVNAVRLHGSRYGAAQAPNEDFEIVIANDDFSKRQVIKKPYSLFKRGDEKWVRIPIDPVEVEGPFHVAAFFNPTRTKGVYVGIDTDSSPSHSATATVMDMGAMENNVDGDWMIRAYLTNEIEGEAKQLLDEGQRAEQAQEREIQMDKEIVGEARSLTLRQDDGPTDDHMNIQGALYTVEFETPQDVEGYVWQVQCYASQFGREHDSEAVSGDVYILDENRKILSRTTFPYSVSTQVKHWISIPTLPTRVKGKFYVSIDTHGTKFKGLYMGYQDGNPQGIGSTDARNGERIVPADWSKRFDNMQWLIRVKLADRPVTYGEQQE
;
A
#
# COMPACT_ATOMS: atom_id res chain seq x y z
N MET A 1 37.20 57.85 51.28
CA MET A 1 38.26 56.87 50.98
C MET A 1 38.16 55.83 52.09
N THR A 2 37.72 54.58 51.88
CA THR A 2 38.31 53.55 51.00
C THR A 2 37.26 52.44 50.79
N ARG A 3 37.11 51.96 49.55
CA ARG A 3 36.18 50.87 49.16
C ARG A 3 36.76 49.50 49.56
N LEU A 4 35.92 48.61 50.07
CA LEU A 4 36.17 47.16 50.17
C LEU A 4 34.95 46.43 49.60
N VAL A 5 35.05 45.99 48.36
CA VAL A 5 34.04 45.16 47.69
C VAL A 5 34.63 43.75 47.62
N HIS A 6 34.07 42.82 48.39
CA HIS A 6 34.42 41.40 48.30
C HIS A 6 33.65 40.77 47.14
N SER A 7 34.35 40.36 46.09
CA SER A 7 33.83 39.54 45.01
C SER A 7 33.91 38.06 45.41
N LEU A 8 32.77 37.44 45.72
CA LEU A 8 32.65 35.98 45.86
C LEU A 8 32.49 35.37 44.47
N TRP A 9 33.50 34.61 44.03
CA TRP A 9 33.41 33.71 42.89
C TRP A 9 32.60 32.48 43.29
N ALA A 10 31.36 32.36 42.80
CA ALA A 10 30.59 31.13 42.88
C ALA A 10 30.94 30.26 41.66
N ALA A 11 31.84 29.31 41.84
CA ALA A 11 32.09 28.26 40.85
C ALA A 11 30.86 27.33 40.82
N SER A 12 30.05 27.43 39.76
CA SER A 12 28.99 26.46 39.49
C SER A 12 29.61 25.18 38.96
N LEU A 13 29.65 24.15 39.82
CA LEU A 13 29.93 22.77 39.42
C LEU A 13 28.72 22.25 38.65
N ALA A 14 28.78 22.28 37.32
CA ALA A 14 27.81 21.56 36.48
C ALA A 14 28.11 20.06 36.57
N ALA A 15 27.39 19.35 37.43
CA ALA A 15 27.40 17.89 37.43
C ALA A 15 26.70 17.41 36.14
N LEU A 16 27.46 16.89 35.18
CA LEU A 16 26.90 16.12 34.07
C LEU A 16 26.24 14.86 34.66
N LEU A 17 24.92 14.85 34.71
CA LEU A 17 24.14 13.63 34.89
C LEU A 17 24.29 12.81 33.61
N VAL A 18 25.20 11.84 33.61
CA VAL A 18 25.20 10.76 32.62
C VAL A 18 24.04 9.84 33.02
N ALA A 19 22.89 10.01 32.36
CA ALA A 19 21.80 9.06 32.50
C ALA A 19 22.31 7.68 32.04
N PRO A 20 22.09 6.60 32.82
CA PRO A 20 22.45 5.27 32.37
C PRO A 20 21.68 4.97 31.09
N THR A 21 22.41 4.83 29.98
CA THR A 21 21.88 4.30 28.73
C THR A 21 21.75 2.80 28.95
N PHE A 22 20.53 2.34 29.24
CA PHE A 22 20.28 0.90 29.21
C PHE A 22 20.49 0.44 27.77
N ALA A 23 21.32 -0.59 27.59
CA ALA A 23 21.56 -1.14 26.27
C ALA A 23 20.28 -1.83 25.78
N GLN A 24 19.78 -1.39 24.63
CA GLN A 24 18.64 -2.01 23.95
C GLN A 24 18.95 -3.48 23.70
N LYS A 25 18.08 -4.37 24.17
CA LYS A 25 18.18 -5.82 23.96
C LYS A 25 17.16 -6.22 22.91
N THR A 26 17.64 -6.84 21.83
CA THR A 26 16.79 -7.43 20.79
C THR A 26 17.03 -8.94 20.72
N GLU A 27 15.95 -9.70 20.59
CA GLU A 27 15.99 -11.16 20.57
C GLU A 27 15.15 -11.69 19.41
N LEU A 28 15.63 -12.73 18.73
CA LEU A 28 14.87 -13.44 17.70
C LEU A 28 14.45 -14.80 18.27
N LEU A 29 13.15 -14.97 18.53
CA LEU A 29 12.60 -16.25 18.93
C LEU A 29 12.25 -17.07 17.69
N LYS A 30 12.70 -18.33 17.67
CA LYS A 30 12.48 -19.29 16.60
C LYS A 30 12.57 -20.73 17.13
N TYR A 31 11.84 -21.64 16.51
CA TYR A 31 11.94 -23.09 16.78
C TYR A 31 12.40 -23.89 15.55
N ASP A 32 12.63 -23.20 14.43
CA ASP A 32 13.12 -23.79 13.19
C ASP A 32 14.65 -23.63 13.02
N ASP A 33 15.25 -24.54 12.27
CA ASP A 33 16.68 -24.54 11.94
C ASP A 33 17.03 -23.59 10.77
N GLY A 34 16.01 -23.16 10.01
CA GLY A 34 16.10 -22.27 8.86
C GLY A 34 15.91 -22.95 7.50
N SER A 35 15.80 -24.28 7.48
CA SER A 35 15.46 -25.12 6.34
C SER A 35 13.96 -25.40 6.32
N GLN A 36 13.41 -25.61 5.13
CA GLN A 36 12.00 -25.94 4.94
C GLN A 36 11.89 -27.34 4.34
N GLU A 37 11.28 -28.26 5.07
CA GLU A 37 11.06 -29.64 4.61
C GLU A 37 9.70 -29.77 3.94
N SER A 38 8.70 -28.99 4.38
CA SER A 38 7.39 -28.97 3.74
C SER A 38 6.72 -27.59 3.81
N LYS A 39 5.56 -27.46 3.17
CA LYS A 39 4.77 -26.23 3.20
C LYS A 39 3.29 -26.53 3.10
N ARG A 40 2.47 -25.65 3.66
CA ARG A 40 1.01 -25.81 3.63
C ARG A 40 0.32 -24.46 3.59
N SER A 41 -0.88 -24.44 3.02
CA SER A 41 -1.84 -23.34 3.17
C SER A 41 -3.17 -23.93 3.62
N MET A 42 -3.85 -23.26 4.54
CA MET A 42 -5.01 -23.81 5.23
C MET A 42 -6.27 -22.97 5.04
N THR A 43 -7.26 -23.50 4.31
CA THR A 43 -8.56 -22.85 4.17
C THR A 43 -9.27 -22.78 5.52
N GLY A 44 -9.60 -21.56 5.96
CA GLY A 44 -10.25 -21.29 7.25
C GLY A 44 -9.37 -21.51 8.49
N GLY A 45 -8.11 -21.90 8.28
CA GLY A 45 -7.16 -22.19 9.36
C GLY A 45 -6.16 -21.07 9.59
N VAL A 46 -5.67 -20.99 10.83
CA VAL A 46 -4.65 -20.06 11.29
C VAL A 46 -3.37 -20.85 11.61
N HIS A 47 -2.22 -20.35 11.17
CA HIS A 47 -0.90 -20.94 11.45
C HIS A 47 -0.38 -20.32 12.75
N VAL A 48 -0.21 -21.10 13.82
CA VAL A 48 0.08 -20.57 15.16
C VAL A 48 1.40 -21.13 15.69
N VAL A 49 2.25 -20.29 16.25
CA VAL A 49 3.44 -20.69 17.02
C VAL A 49 3.39 -20.09 18.41
N ARG A 50 3.62 -20.93 19.43
CA ARG A 50 3.73 -20.51 20.84
C ARG A 50 5.19 -20.22 21.16
N PHE A 51 5.46 -19.03 21.69
CA PHE A 51 6.78 -18.56 22.13
C PHE A 51 6.81 -18.35 23.64
N GLU A 52 8.03 -18.28 24.18
CA GLU A 52 8.30 -17.92 25.57
C GLU A 52 9.19 -16.68 25.63
N CYS A 53 8.85 -15.69 26.44
CA CYS A 53 9.74 -14.56 26.70
C CYS A 53 11.06 -15.04 27.33
N PRO A 54 12.22 -14.46 26.97
CA PRO A 54 13.52 -14.90 27.47
C PRO A 54 13.73 -14.79 28.98
N ASP A 55 13.08 -13.81 29.61
CA ASP A 55 13.19 -13.47 31.03
C ASP A 55 11.95 -12.68 31.49
N ASP A 56 11.86 -12.40 32.80
CA ASP A 56 10.73 -11.70 33.43
C ASP A 56 10.70 -10.17 33.15
N GLN A 57 11.53 -9.68 32.23
CA GLN A 57 11.49 -8.27 31.83
C GLN A 57 10.30 -7.99 30.93
N LYS A 58 10.02 -6.70 30.71
CA LYS A 58 9.02 -6.28 29.72
C LYS A 58 9.57 -6.49 28.32
N TRP A 59 8.80 -7.20 27.50
CA TRP A 59 9.12 -7.47 26.11
C TRP A 59 8.01 -6.98 25.19
N TYR A 60 8.42 -6.58 23.99
CA TYR A 60 7.52 -6.16 22.93
C TYR A 60 7.86 -6.92 21.66
N VAL A 61 6.87 -7.50 21.00
CA VAL A 61 7.04 -8.02 19.64
C VAL A 61 6.95 -6.83 18.68
N ASN A 62 8.01 -6.57 17.93
CA ASN A 62 8.09 -5.43 17.01
C ASN A 62 8.20 -5.83 15.53
N ALA A 63 8.45 -7.10 15.24
CA ALA A 63 8.36 -7.67 13.91
C ALA A 63 8.07 -9.17 13.99
N VAL A 64 7.40 -9.68 12.96
CA VAL A 64 7.24 -11.12 12.74
C VAL A 64 7.98 -11.49 11.46
N ARG A 65 8.67 -12.62 11.46
CA ARG A 65 9.27 -13.20 10.25
C ARG A 65 8.48 -14.43 9.85
N LEU A 66 8.08 -14.52 8.58
CA LEU A 66 7.41 -15.70 8.05
C LEU A 66 8.15 -16.21 6.83
N HIS A 67 8.36 -17.53 6.75
CA HIS A 67 8.81 -18.19 5.54
C HIS A 67 7.61 -18.58 4.70
N GLY A 68 7.49 -18.01 3.50
CA GLY A 68 6.38 -18.37 2.63
C GLY A 68 6.42 -17.73 1.25
N SER A 69 5.49 -18.17 0.42
CA SER A 69 5.27 -17.67 -0.94
C SER A 69 3.79 -17.52 -1.21
N ARG A 70 3.44 -16.55 -2.04
CA ARG A 70 2.08 -16.41 -2.53
C ARG A 70 1.81 -17.44 -3.63
N TYR A 71 0.61 -17.98 -3.67
CA TYR A 71 0.11 -18.75 -4.80
C TYR A 71 -1.14 -18.11 -5.41
N GLY A 72 -1.58 -18.65 -6.55
CA GLY A 72 -2.75 -18.13 -7.28
C GLY A 72 -2.37 -17.20 -8.43
N ALA A 73 -3.11 -16.10 -8.57
CA ALA A 73 -2.96 -15.11 -9.65
C ALA A 73 -1.53 -14.53 -9.75
N ALA A 74 -1.14 -13.99 -10.91
CA ALA A 74 0.19 -13.40 -11.08
C ALA A 74 0.39 -12.16 -10.19
N GLN A 75 -0.61 -11.29 -10.14
CA GLN A 75 -0.62 -10.11 -9.26
C GLN A 75 -1.03 -10.51 -7.83
N ALA A 76 -0.49 -9.80 -6.83
CA ALA A 76 -0.92 -9.99 -5.45
C ALA A 76 -2.36 -9.45 -5.28
N PRO A 77 -3.25 -10.15 -4.56
CA PRO A 77 -4.56 -9.61 -4.22
C PRO A 77 -4.42 -8.27 -3.51
N ASN A 78 -5.29 -7.32 -3.85
CA ASN A 78 -5.39 -6.05 -3.14
C ASN A 78 -6.24 -6.23 -1.87
N GLU A 79 -5.72 -7.06 -0.96
CA GLU A 79 -6.31 -7.41 0.32
C GLU A 79 -5.20 -7.52 1.37
N ASP A 80 -5.62 -7.61 2.64
CA ASP A 80 -4.72 -7.85 3.75
C ASP A 80 -4.88 -9.27 4.29
N PHE A 81 -3.78 -9.84 4.78
CA PHE A 81 -3.79 -10.95 5.72
C PHE A 81 -3.65 -10.42 7.15
N GLU A 82 -3.93 -11.27 8.13
CA GLU A 82 -3.92 -10.91 9.54
C GLU A 82 -2.78 -11.62 10.28
N ILE A 83 -2.04 -10.86 11.08
CA ILE A 83 -1.14 -11.36 12.11
C ILE A 83 -1.83 -11.14 13.44
N VAL A 84 -1.93 -12.18 14.26
CA VAL A 84 -2.50 -12.11 15.60
C VAL A 84 -1.39 -12.39 16.61
N ILE A 85 -1.22 -11.47 17.56
CA ILE A 85 -0.34 -11.67 18.71
C ILE A 85 -1.24 -11.76 19.93
N ALA A 86 -1.12 -12.83 20.70
CA ALA A 86 -1.96 -13.09 21.86
C ALA A 86 -1.16 -13.62 23.04
N ASN A 87 -1.62 -13.38 24.26
CA ASN A 87 -1.08 -14.08 25.43
C ASN A 87 -1.48 -15.57 25.45
N ASP A 88 -0.92 -16.35 26.37
CA ASP A 88 -1.09 -17.82 26.42
C ASP A 88 -2.57 -18.27 26.44
N ASP A 89 -3.44 -17.52 27.14
CA ASP A 89 -4.86 -17.84 27.30
C ASP A 89 -5.79 -17.14 26.29
N PHE A 90 -5.23 -16.39 25.32
CA PHE A 90 -5.97 -15.61 24.31
C PHE A 90 -6.90 -14.52 24.86
N SER A 91 -6.83 -14.19 26.16
CA SER A 91 -7.66 -13.13 26.75
C SER A 91 -7.27 -11.74 26.25
N LYS A 92 -6.00 -11.55 25.86
CA LYS A 92 -5.49 -10.35 25.19
C LYS A 92 -4.99 -10.74 23.81
N ARG A 93 -5.49 -10.08 22.78
CA ARG A 93 -5.02 -10.26 21.40
C ARG A 93 -4.98 -8.95 20.63
N GLN A 94 -3.97 -8.79 19.80
CA GLN A 94 -3.84 -7.70 18.84
C GLN A 94 -3.84 -8.28 17.43
N VAL A 95 -4.73 -7.76 16.58
CA VAL A 95 -4.86 -8.15 15.17
C VAL A 95 -4.23 -7.06 14.30
N ILE A 96 -3.28 -7.45 13.47
CA ILE A 96 -2.48 -6.55 12.65
C ILE A 96 -2.66 -6.95 11.19
N LYS A 97 -3.14 -6.01 10.38
CA LYS A 97 -3.39 -6.23 8.94
C LYS A 97 -2.17 -5.86 8.12
N LYS A 98 -1.81 -6.69 7.16
CA LYS A 98 -0.67 -6.50 6.26
C LYS A 98 -0.99 -6.98 4.84
N PRO A 99 -0.45 -6.34 3.79
CA PRO A 99 -0.86 -6.64 2.43
C PRO A 99 -0.20 -7.91 1.88
N TYR A 100 -0.92 -8.68 1.06
CA TYR A 100 -0.36 -9.89 0.39
C TYR A 100 0.86 -9.60 -0.48
N SER A 101 1.01 -8.35 -0.94
CA SER A 101 2.14 -7.92 -1.76
C SER A 101 3.50 -8.06 -1.07
N LEU A 102 3.52 -8.24 0.26
CA LEU A 102 4.74 -8.59 1.00
C LEU A 102 5.30 -9.96 0.58
N PHE A 103 4.45 -10.87 0.10
CA PHE A 103 4.85 -12.19 -0.39
C PHE A 103 4.88 -12.22 -1.92
N LYS A 104 6.05 -12.55 -2.46
CA LYS A 104 6.20 -12.81 -3.91
C LYS A 104 5.56 -14.15 -4.26
N ARG A 105 5.11 -14.27 -5.51
CA ARG A 105 4.68 -15.55 -6.08
C ARG A 105 5.91 -16.37 -6.49
N GLY A 106 5.86 -17.68 -6.30
CA GLY A 106 6.96 -18.59 -6.66
C GLY A 106 7.57 -19.25 -5.43
N ASP A 107 8.90 -19.21 -5.32
CA ASP A 107 9.62 -19.86 -4.23
C ASP A 107 9.38 -19.17 -2.89
N GLU A 108 9.30 -19.98 -1.82
CA GLU A 108 9.19 -19.48 -0.46
C GLU A 108 10.44 -18.70 -0.06
N LYS A 109 10.23 -17.56 0.58
CA LYS A 109 11.30 -16.73 1.13
C LYS A 109 10.92 -16.25 2.51
N TRP A 110 11.94 -15.97 3.30
CA TRP A 110 11.77 -15.26 4.55
C TRP A 110 11.34 -13.82 4.30
N VAL A 111 10.14 -13.46 4.75
CA VAL A 111 9.60 -12.10 4.74
C VAL A 111 9.60 -11.57 6.17
N ARG A 112 10.28 -10.44 6.40
CA ARG A 112 10.21 -9.72 7.67
C ARG A 112 9.09 -8.70 7.61
N ILE A 113 8.20 -8.72 8.59
CA ILE A 113 7.02 -7.89 8.65
C ILE A 113 7.11 -7.02 9.91
N PRO A 114 7.47 -5.73 9.77
CA PRO A 114 7.50 -4.82 10.90
C PRO A 114 6.07 -4.52 11.37
N ILE A 115 5.89 -4.41 12.68
CA ILE A 115 4.60 -4.12 13.33
C ILE A 115 4.79 -3.07 14.42
N ASP A 116 3.68 -2.42 14.82
CA ASP A 116 3.71 -1.61 16.03
C ASP A 116 4.01 -2.53 17.23
N PRO A 117 4.89 -2.11 18.16
CA PRO A 117 5.28 -2.92 19.31
C PRO A 117 4.08 -3.40 20.12
N VAL A 118 3.98 -4.72 20.30
CA VAL A 118 2.94 -5.39 21.09
C VAL A 118 3.55 -5.94 22.36
N GLU A 119 3.11 -5.44 23.52
CA GLU A 119 3.57 -5.94 24.83
C GLU A 119 3.20 -7.41 25.00
N VAL A 120 4.17 -8.22 25.39
CA VAL A 120 4.02 -9.65 25.68
C VAL A 120 4.69 -9.98 27.02
N GLU A 121 4.09 -10.90 27.76
CA GLU A 121 4.56 -11.33 29.07
C GLU A 121 4.50 -12.86 29.13
N GLY A 122 5.57 -13.50 29.62
CA GLY A 122 5.64 -14.96 29.73
C GLY A 122 5.41 -15.67 28.38
N PRO A 123 4.58 -16.72 28.35
CA PRO A 123 4.22 -17.37 27.11
C PRO A 123 3.20 -16.59 26.29
N PHE A 124 3.38 -16.59 24.97
CA PHE A 124 2.51 -15.89 24.04
C PHE A 124 2.46 -16.62 22.68
N HIS A 125 1.50 -16.25 21.85
CA HIS A 125 1.26 -16.84 20.54
C HIS A 125 1.41 -15.81 19.45
N VAL A 126 2.02 -16.22 18.34
CA VAL A 126 1.99 -15.48 17.07
C VAL A 126 1.29 -16.35 16.04
N ALA A 127 0.28 -15.76 15.40
CA ALA A 127 -0.62 -16.45 14.50
C ALA A 127 -0.73 -15.70 13.16
N ALA A 128 -0.82 -16.42 12.05
CA ALA A 128 -0.98 -15.85 10.73
C ALA A 128 -2.19 -16.44 10.00
N PHE A 129 -3.12 -15.55 9.60
CA PHE A 129 -4.34 -15.90 8.89
C PHE A 129 -4.37 -15.25 7.50
N PHE A 130 -4.25 -16.10 6.48
CA PHE A 130 -4.20 -15.69 5.07
C PHE A 130 -5.52 -15.93 4.31
N ASN A 131 -6.66 -16.03 5.01
CA ASN A 131 -8.00 -16.25 4.43
C ASN A 131 -8.00 -16.93 3.04
N PRO A 132 -7.38 -18.12 2.89
CA PRO A 132 -6.95 -18.55 1.57
C PRO A 132 -8.12 -19.18 0.82
N THR A 133 -8.14 -18.96 -0.50
CA THR A 133 -9.07 -19.63 -1.42
C THR A 133 -8.28 -20.47 -2.42
N ARG A 134 -8.98 -21.09 -3.37
CA ARG A 134 -8.34 -21.80 -4.48
C ARG A 134 -7.44 -20.90 -5.33
N THR A 135 -7.74 -19.60 -5.40
CA THR A 135 -7.08 -18.65 -6.32
C THR A 135 -6.18 -17.64 -5.61
N LYS A 136 -6.10 -17.67 -4.29
CA LYS A 136 -5.19 -16.83 -3.49
C LYS A 136 -4.82 -17.49 -2.18
N GLY A 137 -3.63 -17.17 -1.69
CA GLY A 137 -3.17 -17.52 -0.35
C GLY A 137 -1.65 -17.48 -0.28
N VAL A 138 -1.13 -17.85 0.89
CA VAL A 138 0.30 -18.00 1.13
C VAL A 138 0.55 -19.44 1.57
N TYR A 139 1.51 -20.11 0.94
CA TYR A 139 2.11 -21.32 1.49
C TYR A 139 3.08 -20.90 2.59
N VAL A 140 2.87 -21.41 3.80
CA VAL A 140 3.77 -21.22 4.94
C VAL A 140 4.67 -22.43 5.04
N GLY A 141 5.97 -22.20 5.18
CA GLY A 141 6.95 -23.27 5.40
C GLY A 141 6.74 -23.97 6.74
N ILE A 142 7.08 -25.25 6.77
CA ILE A 142 7.08 -26.11 7.96
C ILE A 142 8.47 -26.73 8.06
N ASP A 143 9.08 -26.60 9.23
CA ASP A 143 10.27 -27.35 9.64
C ASP A 143 9.82 -28.62 10.35
N THR A 144 10.14 -29.81 9.81
CA THR A 144 9.67 -31.08 10.39
C THR A 144 10.61 -31.68 11.43
N ASP A 145 11.80 -31.11 11.61
CA ASP A 145 12.84 -31.65 12.49
C ASP A 145 12.74 -31.12 13.93
N SER A 146 11.72 -30.30 14.23
CA SER A 146 11.45 -29.78 15.56
C SER A 146 10.62 -30.75 16.42
N SER A 147 11.16 -31.15 17.56
CA SER A 147 10.47 -32.00 18.53
C SER A 147 10.80 -31.61 19.97
N PRO A 148 9.80 -31.31 20.84
CA PRO A 148 8.38 -31.22 20.53
C PRO A 148 8.05 -30.00 19.64
N SER A 149 6.97 -30.09 18.86
CA SER A 149 6.46 -28.96 18.08
C SER A 149 5.86 -27.88 19.00
N HIS A 150 6.10 -26.62 18.65
CA HIS A 150 5.54 -25.42 19.29
C HIS A 150 4.41 -24.82 18.45
N SER A 151 4.00 -25.54 17.41
CA SER A 151 3.06 -25.08 16.41
C SER A 151 1.72 -25.79 16.52
N ALA A 152 0.70 -25.02 16.22
CA ALA A 152 -0.67 -25.50 16.21
C ALA A 152 -1.41 -24.93 15.01
N THR A 153 -2.61 -25.46 14.81
CA THR A 153 -3.61 -24.86 13.94
C THR A 153 -4.84 -24.49 14.74
N ALA A 154 -5.53 -23.43 14.31
CA ALA A 154 -6.80 -23.04 14.90
C ALA A 154 -7.73 -22.48 13.83
N THR A 155 -8.98 -22.20 14.19
CA THR A 155 -9.87 -21.40 13.35
C THR A 155 -9.91 -19.96 13.84
N VAL A 156 -10.23 -19.02 12.95
CA VAL A 156 -10.38 -17.61 13.34
C VAL A 156 -11.50 -17.41 14.38
N MET A 157 -12.52 -18.27 14.33
CA MET A 157 -13.66 -18.22 15.25
C MET A 157 -13.33 -18.78 16.63
N ASP A 158 -12.36 -19.68 16.72
CA ASP A 158 -12.00 -20.38 17.96
C ASP A 158 -10.49 -20.63 18.02
N MET A 159 -9.75 -19.56 18.34
CA MET A 159 -8.29 -19.64 18.52
C MET A 159 -7.89 -20.35 19.82
N GLY A 160 -8.81 -20.54 20.77
CA GLY A 160 -8.56 -21.27 22.00
C GLY A 160 -8.60 -22.79 21.83
N ALA A 161 -9.32 -23.28 20.81
CA ALA A 161 -9.36 -24.69 20.43
C ALA A 161 -8.22 -25.06 19.47
N MET A 162 -6.98 -24.86 19.90
CA MET A 162 -5.81 -25.23 19.10
C MET A 162 -5.65 -26.74 18.94
N GLU A 163 -5.32 -27.16 17.72
CA GLU A 163 -4.98 -28.53 17.38
C GLU A 163 -3.48 -28.66 17.10
N ASN A 164 -2.81 -29.52 17.86
CA ASN A 164 -1.41 -29.88 17.64
C ASN A 164 -1.30 -30.96 16.54
N ASN A 165 -1.77 -30.63 15.34
CA ASN A 165 -1.86 -31.53 14.19
C ASN A 165 -0.86 -31.19 13.07
N VAL A 166 0.18 -30.41 13.41
CA VAL A 166 1.27 -30.04 12.51
C VAL A 166 2.45 -30.97 12.80
N ASP A 167 2.91 -31.68 11.77
CA ASP A 167 4.08 -32.55 11.85
C ASP A 167 5.37 -31.70 11.76
N GLY A 168 5.59 -30.83 12.75
CA GLY A 168 6.71 -29.88 12.78
C GLY A 168 6.31 -28.50 13.27
N ASP A 169 7.18 -27.52 13.08
CA ASP A 169 6.93 -26.12 13.39
C ASP A 169 6.64 -25.27 12.15
N TRP A 170 5.60 -24.45 12.21
CA TRP A 170 5.45 -23.37 11.24
C TRP A 170 6.69 -22.48 11.31
N MET A 171 7.23 -22.14 10.15
CA MET A 171 8.39 -21.26 10.03
C MET A 171 7.98 -19.80 10.23
N ILE A 172 7.53 -19.50 11.45
CA ILE A 172 7.17 -18.19 11.98
C ILE A 172 8.15 -17.88 13.11
N ARG A 173 8.67 -16.66 13.12
CA ARG A 173 9.62 -16.18 14.14
C ARG A 173 9.16 -14.83 14.68
N ALA A 174 9.49 -14.54 15.94
CA ALA A 174 9.16 -13.27 16.58
C ALA A 174 10.43 -12.49 16.92
N TYR A 175 10.47 -11.21 16.53
CA TYR A 175 11.49 -10.27 17.01
C TYR A 175 10.97 -9.57 18.26
N LEU A 176 11.73 -9.66 19.35
CA LEU A 176 11.43 -9.06 20.63
C LEU A 176 12.40 -7.91 20.90
N THR A 177 11.90 -6.87 21.55
CA THR A 177 12.69 -5.74 22.07
C THR A 177 12.22 -5.42 23.48
N ASN A 178 13.13 -5.00 24.35
CA ASN A 178 12.79 -4.53 25.70
C ASN A 178 12.47 -3.01 25.75
N GLU A 179 12.38 -2.36 24.60
CA GLU A 179 12.01 -0.95 24.46
C GLU A 179 10.81 -0.76 23.52
N ILE A 180 9.81 0.01 23.97
CA ILE A 180 8.66 0.45 23.16
C ILE A 180 9.14 1.24 21.93
N GLU A 181 10.25 1.96 22.03
CA GLU A 181 10.76 2.82 20.94
C GLU A 181 11.70 2.09 19.96
N GLY A 182 12.11 0.85 20.28
CA GLY A 182 13.35 0.26 19.78
C GLY A 182 13.43 -0.09 18.28
N GLU A 183 12.31 -0.21 17.57
CA GLU A 183 12.26 -0.22 16.09
C GLU A 183 11.00 0.43 15.50
N ALA A 184 10.04 0.88 16.33
CA ALA A 184 8.90 1.67 15.86
C ALA A 184 9.34 2.99 15.19
N LYS A 185 10.56 3.48 15.49
CA LYS A 185 11.22 4.58 14.77
C LYS A 185 11.66 4.24 13.32
N GLN A 186 11.55 2.98 12.88
CA GLN A 186 11.72 2.58 11.47
C GLN A 186 10.40 2.32 10.73
N LEU A 187 9.25 2.46 11.39
CA LEU A 187 8.01 2.71 10.67
C LEU A 187 8.08 4.17 10.26
N LEU A 188 8.44 4.39 9.00
CA LEU A 188 8.37 5.69 8.35
C LEU A 188 7.08 6.39 8.83
N ASP A 189 7.19 7.56 9.44
CA ASP A 189 6.01 8.37 9.76
C ASP A 189 5.22 8.66 8.47
N GLU A 190 4.03 9.26 8.57
CA GLU A 190 3.24 9.55 7.35
C GLU A 190 4.01 10.36 6.31
N GLY A 191 4.87 11.29 6.75
CA GLY A 191 5.72 12.08 5.87
C GLY A 191 6.80 11.23 5.21
N GLN A 192 7.48 10.39 5.99
CA GLN A 192 8.51 9.49 5.48
C GLN A 192 7.94 8.40 4.55
N ARG A 193 6.70 7.92 4.80
CA ARG A 193 6.00 7.00 3.89
C ARG A 193 5.64 7.67 2.58
N ALA A 194 5.18 8.92 2.65
CA ALA A 194 4.92 9.73 1.47
C ALA A 194 6.22 9.98 0.69
N GLU A 195 7.32 10.29 1.37
CA GLU A 195 8.65 10.47 0.77
C GLU A 195 9.12 9.18 0.08
N GLN A 196 9.07 8.04 0.75
CA GLN A 196 9.46 6.77 0.14
C GLN A 196 8.54 6.36 -1.02
N ALA A 197 7.23 6.65 -0.93
CA ALA A 197 6.31 6.43 -2.05
C ALA A 197 6.67 7.33 -3.25
N GLN A 198 7.03 8.58 -2.99
CA GLN A 198 7.50 9.53 -3.99
C GLN A 198 8.84 9.08 -4.60
N GLU A 199 9.79 8.59 -3.80
CA GLU A 199 11.05 8.03 -4.29
C GLU A 199 10.83 6.80 -5.18
N ARG A 200 9.93 5.89 -4.78
CA ARG A 200 9.54 4.74 -5.62
C ARG A 200 8.88 5.19 -6.92
N GLU A 201 8.03 6.20 -6.87
CA GLU A 201 7.42 6.78 -8.07
C GLU A 201 8.49 7.40 -8.98
N ILE A 202 9.44 8.17 -8.44
CA ILE A 202 10.55 8.75 -9.20
C ILE A 202 11.43 7.65 -9.82
N GLN A 203 11.68 6.57 -9.09
CA GLN A 203 12.47 5.44 -9.58
C GLN A 203 11.74 4.69 -10.70
N MET A 204 10.45 4.42 -10.53
CA MET A 204 9.60 3.81 -11.55
C MET A 204 9.49 4.71 -12.79
N ASP A 205 9.33 6.01 -12.61
CA ASP A 205 9.35 7.00 -13.70
C ASP A 205 10.67 6.92 -14.45
N LYS A 206 11.83 6.89 -13.76
CA LYS A 206 13.15 6.74 -14.41
C LYS A 206 13.28 5.44 -15.19
N GLU A 207 12.78 4.33 -14.65
CA GLU A 207 12.83 3.02 -15.31
C GLU A 207 11.95 2.96 -16.56
N ILE A 208 10.75 3.53 -16.49
CA ILE A 208 9.79 3.54 -17.61
C ILE A 208 10.22 4.55 -18.67
N VAL A 209 10.53 5.78 -18.27
CA VAL A 209 10.81 6.92 -19.15
C VAL A 209 12.23 6.86 -19.72
N GLY A 210 13.16 6.17 -19.04
CA GLY A 210 14.56 6.07 -19.46
C GLY A 210 15.23 7.44 -19.54
N GLU A 211 15.76 7.79 -20.71
CA GLU A 211 16.37 9.10 -20.97
C GLU A 211 15.37 10.20 -21.37
N ALA A 212 14.09 9.88 -21.51
CA ALA A 212 13.09 10.87 -21.88
C ALA A 212 12.84 11.88 -20.74
N ARG A 213 12.47 13.11 -21.11
CA ARG A 213 12.08 14.13 -20.13
C ARG A 213 10.60 13.97 -19.84
N SER A 214 10.24 13.82 -18.56
CA SER A 214 8.86 13.72 -18.11
C SER A 214 8.37 15.03 -17.47
N LEU A 215 7.13 15.39 -17.74
CA LEU A 215 6.43 16.52 -17.14
C LEU A 215 5.04 16.08 -16.68
N THR A 216 4.65 16.46 -15.46
CA THR A 216 3.28 16.29 -14.97
C THR A 216 2.48 17.55 -15.26
N LEU A 217 1.41 17.44 -16.06
CA LEU A 217 0.39 18.48 -16.19
C LEU A 217 -0.74 18.22 -15.19
N ARG A 218 -1.22 19.29 -14.57
CA ARG A 218 -2.31 19.28 -13.59
C ARG A 218 -3.13 20.56 -13.71
N GLN A 219 -4.40 20.46 -13.39
CA GLN A 219 -5.34 21.58 -13.32
C GLN A 219 -5.88 21.81 -11.90
N ASP A 220 -5.38 21.03 -10.95
CA ASP A 220 -5.75 21.05 -9.53
C ASP A 220 -4.64 21.65 -8.65
N ASP A 221 -5.02 22.13 -7.46
CA ASP A 221 -4.08 22.59 -6.43
C ASP A 221 -3.67 21.50 -5.42
N GLY A 222 -4.26 20.30 -5.51
CA GLY A 222 -3.86 19.09 -4.77
C GLY A 222 -4.91 18.55 -3.79
N PRO A 223 -5.40 19.35 -2.83
CA PRO A 223 -6.50 18.97 -1.95
C PRO A 223 -7.80 18.63 -2.71
N THR A 224 -8.60 17.74 -2.16
CA THR A 224 -9.95 17.43 -2.68
C THR A 224 -10.98 18.13 -1.81
N ASP A 225 -12.03 18.69 -2.40
CA ASP A 225 -13.16 19.21 -1.63
C ASP A 225 -14.15 18.09 -1.32
N ASP A 226 -14.49 17.29 -2.33
CA ASP A 226 -15.29 16.09 -2.15
C ASP A 226 -15.03 15.06 -3.27
N HIS A 227 -15.86 14.03 -3.35
CA HIS A 227 -15.72 12.89 -4.24
C HIS A 227 -17.09 12.37 -4.66
N MET A 228 -17.25 11.96 -5.92
CA MET A 228 -18.53 11.42 -6.39
C MET A 228 -18.42 10.39 -7.50
N ASN A 229 -19.45 9.54 -7.58
CA ASN A 229 -19.66 8.64 -8.69
C ASN A 229 -20.80 9.18 -9.55
N ILE A 230 -20.52 9.44 -10.83
CA ILE A 230 -21.51 9.80 -11.82
C ILE A 230 -21.68 8.58 -12.74
N GLN A 231 -22.82 7.92 -12.63
CA GLN A 231 -23.07 6.66 -13.34
C GLN A 231 -23.21 6.90 -14.84
N GLY A 232 -22.47 6.12 -15.65
CA GLY A 232 -22.51 6.23 -17.11
C GLY A 232 -21.88 7.51 -17.68
N ALA A 233 -21.09 8.20 -16.87
CA ALA A 233 -20.43 9.45 -17.20
C ALA A 233 -18.92 9.28 -17.38
N LEU A 234 -18.33 10.17 -18.17
CA LEU A 234 -16.88 10.30 -18.30
C LEU A 234 -16.42 11.58 -17.61
N TYR A 235 -15.37 11.46 -16.79
CA TYR A 235 -14.74 12.58 -16.08
C TYR A 235 -13.63 13.14 -16.97
N THR A 236 -13.85 14.33 -17.54
CA THR A 236 -12.95 14.90 -18.56
C THR A 236 -12.24 16.14 -18.05
N VAL A 237 -10.94 16.24 -18.34
CA VAL A 237 -10.13 17.43 -18.07
C VAL A 237 -9.36 17.83 -19.32
N GLU A 238 -9.35 19.14 -19.60
CA GLU A 238 -8.55 19.77 -20.66
C GLU A 238 -7.08 19.98 -20.23
N PHE A 239 -6.17 19.70 -21.14
CA PHE A 239 -4.74 19.94 -20.99
C PHE A 239 -4.16 20.62 -22.23
N GLU A 240 -3.02 21.28 -22.07
CA GLU A 240 -2.27 21.87 -23.17
C GLU A 240 -0.79 21.53 -23.03
N THR A 241 -0.17 21.08 -24.12
CA THR A 241 1.27 20.82 -24.13
C THR A 241 2.06 22.12 -24.02
N PRO A 242 3.17 22.17 -23.27
CA PRO A 242 3.99 23.38 -23.17
C PRO A 242 4.45 23.87 -24.55
N GLN A 243 4.24 25.15 -24.84
CA GLN A 243 4.71 25.82 -26.06
C GLN A 243 4.28 25.13 -27.37
N ASP A 244 3.14 24.45 -27.39
CA ASP A 244 2.66 23.68 -28.56
C ASP A 244 3.70 22.64 -29.05
N VAL A 245 4.50 22.10 -28.13
CA VAL A 245 5.48 21.05 -28.45
C VAL A 245 4.81 19.69 -28.37
N GLU A 246 5.18 18.79 -29.28
CA GLU A 246 4.72 17.41 -29.25
C GLU A 246 5.16 16.69 -27.96
N GLY A 247 4.26 15.90 -27.40
CA GLY A 247 4.55 15.04 -26.26
C GLY A 247 3.79 13.71 -26.32
N TYR A 248 4.14 12.80 -25.43
CA TYR A 248 3.55 11.45 -25.35
C TYR A 248 2.94 11.25 -23.96
N VAL A 249 1.62 11.13 -23.88
CA VAL A 249 0.94 10.77 -22.63
C VAL A 249 1.20 9.30 -22.35
N TRP A 250 1.87 9.01 -21.23
CA TRP A 250 2.27 7.65 -20.86
C TRP A 250 1.69 7.20 -19.51
N GLN A 251 1.15 8.12 -18.72
CA GLN A 251 0.45 7.80 -17.48
C GLN A 251 -0.61 8.85 -17.19
N VAL A 252 -1.76 8.40 -16.69
CA VAL A 252 -2.81 9.24 -16.14
C VAL A 252 -2.92 8.97 -14.65
N GLN A 253 -3.03 10.03 -13.86
CA GLN A 253 -3.29 9.92 -12.43
C GLN A 253 -4.66 10.51 -12.14
N CYS A 254 -5.40 9.90 -11.22
CA CYS A 254 -6.61 10.50 -10.70
C CYS A 254 -6.74 10.26 -9.20
N TYR A 255 -7.41 11.18 -8.51
CA TYR A 255 -7.71 11.01 -7.10
C TYR A 255 -9.01 10.21 -6.97
N ALA A 256 -8.93 8.98 -6.48
CA ALA A 256 -10.07 8.08 -6.48
C ALA A 256 -10.09 7.11 -5.28
N SER A 257 -11.26 6.52 -5.05
CA SER A 257 -11.44 5.36 -4.17
C SER A 257 -12.50 4.43 -4.75
N GLN A 258 -12.35 3.13 -4.52
CA GLN A 258 -13.35 2.13 -4.86
C GLN A 258 -14.56 2.21 -3.92
N PHE A 259 -15.74 1.91 -4.45
CA PHE A 259 -16.91 1.58 -3.63
C PHE A 259 -17.66 0.38 -4.18
N GLY A 260 -18.53 -0.16 -3.33
CA GLY A 260 -19.26 -1.40 -3.59
C GLY A 260 -18.68 -2.57 -2.82
N ARG A 261 -19.55 -3.48 -2.39
CA ARG A 261 -19.19 -4.77 -1.80
C ARG A 261 -19.44 -5.82 -2.89
N GLU A 262 -18.57 -6.80 -3.06
CA GLU A 262 -18.76 -7.94 -4.00
C GLU A 262 -18.46 -7.71 -5.49
N HIS A 263 -17.39 -7.01 -5.84
CA HIS A 263 -16.86 -7.09 -7.21
C HIS A 263 -15.51 -7.79 -7.23
N ASP A 264 -15.36 -8.68 -8.21
CA ASP A 264 -14.06 -9.13 -8.66
C ASP A 264 -13.32 -7.91 -9.23
N SER A 265 -12.38 -7.38 -8.45
CA SER A 265 -11.63 -6.16 -8.78
C SER A 265 -10.69 -6.34 -9.97
N GLU A 266 -10.49 -7.58 -10.44
CA GLU A 266 -9.79 -7.90 -11.68
C GLU A 266 -10.74 -7.97 -12.88
N ALA A 267 -12.02 -8.32 -12.67
CA ALA A 267 -13.02 -8.39 -13.74
C ALA A 267 -13.75 -7.07 -14.02
N VAL A 268 -13.70 -6.12 -13.07
CA VAL A 268 -14.27 -4.77 -13.25
C VAL A 268 -13.16 -3.80 -13.59
N SER A 269 -13.33 -3.11 -14.72
CA SER A 269 -12.35 -2.18 -15.25
C SER A 269 -12.94 -0.82 -15.51
N GLY A 270 -12.13 0.22 -15.34
CA GLY A 270 -12.35 1.55 -15.91
C GLY A 270 -11.68 1.66 -17.29
N ASP A 271 -11.98 2.74 -18.01
CA ASP A 271 -11.24 3.14 -19.20
C ASP A 271 -10.68 4.56 -19.04
N VAL A 272 -9.46 4.76 -19.52
CA VAL A 272 -8.84 6.06 -19.76
C VAL A 272 -8.83 6.31 -21.26
N TYR A 273 -9.32 7.46 -21.69
CA TYR A 273 -9.29 7.92 -23.07
C TYR A 273 -8.40 9.15 -23.19
N ILE A 274 -7.50 9.14 -24.17
CA ILE A 274 -6.75 10.32 -24.58
C ILE A 274 -7.38 10.86 -25.87
N LEU A 275 -7.73 12.14 -25.89
CA LEU A 275 -8.47 12.77 -26.98
C LEU A 275 -7.71 13.93 -27.59
N ASP A 276 -7.92 14.20 -28.88
CA ASP A 276 -7.43 15.43 -29.52
C ASP A 276 -8.27 16.67 -29.13
N GLU A 277 -7.90 17.85 -29.63
CA GLU A 277 -8.63 19.12 -29.42
C GLU A 277 -10.11 19.06 -29.87
N ASN A 278 -10.46 18.14 -30.78
CA ASN A 278 -11.81 17.93 -31.29
C ASN A 278 -12.55 16.82 -30.53
N ARG A 279 -11.98 16.35 -29.42
CA ARG A 279 -12.47 15.26 -28.58
C ARG A 279 -12.64 13.92 -29.33
N LYS A 280 -11.87 13.70 -30.39
CA LYS A 280 -11.75 12.41 -31.06
C LYS A 280 -10.82 11.51 -30.24
N ILE A 281 -11.20 10.24 -30.07
CA ILE A 281 -10.39 9.28 -29.32
C ILE A 281 -9.09 8.99 -30.09
N LEU A 282 -7.95 9.32 -29.49
CA LEU A 282 -6.62 8.98 -29.97
C LEU A 282 -6.18 7.61 -29.45
N SER A 283 -6.48 7.32 -28.18
CA SER A 283 -6.20 6.02 -27.57
C SER A 283 -7.17 5.71 -26.43
N ARG A 284 -7.21 4.43 -26.07
CA ARG A 284 -7.98 3.90 -24.94
C ARG A 284 -7.10 2.92 -24.17
N THR A 285 -7.07 3.07 -22.86
CA THR A 285 -6.43 2.10 -21.96
C THR A 285 -7.45 1.63 -20.92
N THR A 286 -7.66 0.33 -20.84
CA THR A 286 -8.52 -0.29 -19.83
C THR A 286 -7.69 -0.63 -18.60
N PHE A 287 -8.20 -0.33 -17.41
CA PHE A 287 -7.49 -0.58 -16.15
C PHE A 287 -8.39 -1.30 -15.14
N PRO A 288 -7.88 -2.30 -14.39
CA PRO A 288 -8.68 -2.98 -13.38
C PRO A 288 -8.89 -2.05 -12.18
N TYR A 289 -10.02 -2.18 -11.50
CA TYR A 289 -10.25 -1.39 -10.29
C TYR A 289 -9.22 -1.65 -9.21
N SER A 290 -8.60 -2.83 -9.18
CA SER A 290 -7.56 -3.22 -8.22
C SER A 290 -6.37 -2.24 -8.12
N VAL A 291 -6.19 -1.33 -9.07
CA VAL A 291 -5.24 -0.20 -8.96
C VAL A 291 -5.63 0.85 -7.91
N SER A 292 -6.87 0.80 -7.42
CA SER A 292 -7.41 1.66 -6.36
C SER A 292 -7.77 0.84 -5.12
N THR A 293 -8.03 1.50 -4.00
CA THR A 293 -8.47 0.89 -2.73
C THR A 293 -9.74 1.60 -2.25
N GLN A 294 -10.33 1.16 -1.15
CA GLN A 294 -11.45 1.89 -0.53
C GLN A 294 -11.01 3.21 0.13
N VAL A 295 -9.70 3.43 0.28
CA VAL A 295 -9.14 4.68 0.80
C VAL A 295 -8.89 5.62 -0.37
N LYS A 296 -9.24 6.89 -0.19
CA LYS A 296 -9.02 7.93 -1.20
C LYS A 296 -7.53 8.22 -1.31
N HIS A 297 -7.00 8.12 -2.51
CA HIS A 297 -5.61 8.47 -2.81
C HIS A 297 -5.44 8.71 -4.31
N TRP A 298 -4.29 9.27 -4.68
CA TRP A 298 -3.89 9.33 -6.08
C TRP A 298 -3.55 7.93 -6.57
N ILE A 299 -4.28 7.48 -7.60
CA ILE A 299 -3.99 6.25 -8.32
C ILE A 299 -3.25 6.59 -9.61
N SER A 300 -2.33 5.71 -10.02
CA SER A 300 -1.54 5.86 -11.23
C SER A 300 -1.92 4.77 -12.24
N ILE A 301 -2.36 5.19 -13.42
CA ILE A 301 -2.83 4.31 -14.50
C ILE A 301 -1.86 4.47 -15.68
N PRO A 302 -0.99 3.49 -15.94
CA PRO A 302 -0.18 3.47 -17.16
C PRO A 302 -1.08 3.50 -18.39
N THR A 303 -0.69 4.24 -19.43
CA THR A 303 -1.45 4.33 -20.68
C THR A 303 -0.62 3.88 -21.87
N LEU A 304 -1.27 3.49 -22.96
CA LEU A 304 -0.57 3.42 -24.24
C LEU A 304 0.08 4.79 -24.55
N PRO A 305 1.39 4.87 -24.85
CA PRO A 305 2.06 6.14 -25.13
C PRO A 305 1.37 6.84 -26.30
N THR A 306 0.67 7.94 -26.01
CA THR A 306 -0.20 8.59 -26.98
C THR A 306 0.33 9.96 -27.34
N ARG A 307 0.67 10.13 -28.63
CA ARG A 307 1.15 11.39 -29.18
C ARG A 307 0.06 12.46 -29.08
N VAL A 308 0.40 13.60 -28.50
CA VAL A 308 -0.46 14.79 -28.39
C VAL A 308 0.33 16.05 -28.74
N LYS A 309 -0.36 17.09 -29.18
CA LYS A 309 0.22 18.40 -29.48
C LYS A 309 -0.84 19.47 -29.27
N GLY A 310 -0.47 20.58 -28.64
CA GLY A 310 -1.38 21.68 -28.34
C GLY A 310 -2.42 21.27 -27.30
N LYS A 311 -3.67 21.65 -27.53
CA LYS A 311 -4.82 21.30 -26.67
C LYS A 311 -5.23 19.84 -26.86
N PHE A 312 -5.48 19.15 -25.76
CA PHE A 312 -5.98 17.78 -25.75
C PHE A 312 -6.82 17.53 -24.50
N TYR A 313 -7.51 16.40 -24.43
CA TYR A 313 -8.34 16.04 -23.28
C TYR A 313 -8.00 14.64 -22.79
N VAL A 314 -8.21 14.43 -21.49
CA VAL A 314 -8.23 13.10 -20.89
C VAL A 314 -9.57 12.86 -20.23
N SER A 315 -10.18 11.72 -20.54
CA SER A 315 -11.46 11.31 -20.00
C SER A 315 -11.32 9.96 -19.30
N ILE A 316 -11.89 9.83 -18.10
CA ILE A 316 -11.96 8.56 -17.38
C ILE A 316 -13.41 8.10 -17.37
N ASP A 317 -13.68 6.91 -17.91
CA ASP A 317 -14.94 6.21 -17.71
C ASP A 317 -14.73 5.20 -16.60
N THR A 318 -15.41 5.41 -15.48
CA THR A 318 -15.27 4.47 -14.37
C THR A 318 -16.02 3.17 -14.67
N HIS A 319 -16.98 3.11 -15.59
CA HIS A 319 -17.97 2.01 -15.66
C HIS A 319 -18.76 1.83 -14.35
N GLY A 320 -18.89 2.92 -13.59
CA GLY A 320 -19.60 2.95 -12.33
C GLY A 320 -21.10 2.67 -12.49
N THR A 321 -21.62 1.87 -11.58
CA THR A 321 -23.06 1.60 -11.39
C THR A 321 -23.45 2.03 -9.97
N LYS A 322 -24.74 1.94 -9.63
CA LYS A 322 -25.20 2.18 -8.25
C LYS A 322 -24.61 1.24 -7.19
N PHE A 323 -24.00 0.12 -7.59
CA PHE A 323 -23.51 -0.90 -6.66
C PHE A 323 -21.99 -0.99 -6.59
N LYS A 324 -21.29 -0.45 -7.58
CA LYS A 324 -19.83 -0.55 -7.70
C LYS A 324 -19.31 0.55 -8.60
N GLY A 325 -18.11 1.04 -8.31
CA GLY A 325 -17.51 2.10 -9.10
C GLY A 325 -16.24 2.65 -8.47
N LEU A 326 -15.75 3.72 -9.06
CA LEU A 326 -14.83 4.63 -8.40
C LEU A 326 -15.59 5.90 -7.99
N TYR A 327 -15.35 6.36 -6.78
CA TYR A 327 -15.58 7.77 -6.43
C TYR A 327 -14.40 8.57 -6.93
N MET A 328 -14.67 9.56 -7.79
CA MET A 328 -13.67 10.47 -8.33
C MET A 328 -13.65 11.75 -7.50
N GLY A 329 -12.46 12.16 -7.07
CA GLY A 329 -12.25 13.42 -6.36
C GLY A 329 -12.41 14.62 -7.27
N TYR A 330 -12.91 15.72 -6.70
CA TYR A 330 -13.04 16.99 -7.38
C TYR A 330 -12.77 18.16 -6.43
N GLN A 331 -12.52 19.32 -7.02
CA GLN A 331 -12.51 20.63 -6.37
C GLN A 331 -13.73 21.44 -6.77
N ASP A 332 -14.30 22.16 -5.81
CA ASP A 332 -15.37 23.12 -6.02
C ASP A 332 -14.80 24.37 -6.69
N GLY A 333 -15.43 24.76 -7.80
CA GLY A 333 -14.96 25.84 -8.63
C GLY A 333 -14.17 25.32 -9.82
N ASN A 334 -14.71 25.59 -11.00
CA ASN A 334 -14.05 25.36 -12.29
C ASN A 334 -14.01 26.69 -13.04
N PRO A 335 -13.27 27.69 -12.54
CA PRO A 335 -13.32 29.05 -13.07
C PRO A 335 -12.87 29.13 -14.54
N GLN A 336 -12.11 28.14 -15.00
CA GLN A 336 -11.59 28.07 -16.36
C GLN A 336 -12.46 27.23 -17.30
N GLY A 337 -13.47 26.51 -16.79
CA GLY A 337 -14.32 25.62 -17.60
C GLY A 337 -13.57 24.44 -18.23
N ILE A 338 -12.46 24.02 -17.61
CA ILE A 338 -11.54 23.00 -18.14
C ILE A 338 -11.92 21.58 -17.70
N GLY A 339 -12.68 21.45 -16.60
CA GLY A 339 -13.37 20.22 -16.23
C GLY A 339 -14.73 20.10 -16.93
N SER A 340 -15.08 18.92 -17.44
CA SER A 340 -16.43 18.61 -17.88
C SER A 340 -16.82 17.17 -17.56
N THR A 341 -18.13 16.91 -17.54
CA THR A 341 -18.63 15.54 -17.47
C THR A 341 -19.28 15.16 -18.79
N ASP A 342 -18.76 14.14 -19.45
CA ASP A 342 -19.08 13.85 -20.84
C ASP A 342 -19.77 12.49 -21.02
N ALA A 343 -20.23 12.24 -22.24
CA ALA A 343 -20.74 10.95 -22.70
C ALA A 343 -20.02 10.52 -23.99
N ARG A 344 -19.87 9.21 -24.18
CA ARG A 344 -19.32 8.65 -25.41
C ARG A 344 -20.37 8.67 -26.52
N ASN A 345 -19.98 9.17 -27.70
CA ASN A 345 -20.76 9.15 -28.92
C ASN A 345 -19.90 8.60 -30.07
N GLY A 346 -19.91 7.28 -30.25
CA GLY A 346 -19.08 6.58 -31.22
C GLY A 346 -17.58 6.69 -30.91
N GLU A 347 -16.84 7.33 -31.82
CA GLU A 347 -15.39 7.59 -31.71
C GLU A 347 -15.06 8.94 -31.05
N ARG A 348 -16.08 9.65 -30.55
CA ARG A 348 -15.92 10.95 -29.89
C ARG A 348 -16.47 10.89 -28.48
N ILE A 349 -15.93 11.76 -27.63
CA ILE A 349 -16.51 12.07 -26.33
C ILE A 349 -17.07 13.48 -26.41
N VAL A 350 -18.34 13.65 -26.06
CA VAL A 350 -19.05 14.93 -26.18
C VAL A 350 -19.65 15.33 -24.83
N PRO A 351 -19.75 16.63 -24.52
CA PRO A 351 -20.47 17.07 -23.33
C PRO A 351 -21.89 16.50 -23.33
N ALA A 352 -22.27 15.86 -22.24
CA ALA A 352 -23.64 15.35 -22.09
C ALA A 352 -24.60 16.51 -21.75
N ASP A 353 -25.89 16.40 -22.06
CA ASP A 353 -26.87 17.45 -21.73
C ASP A 353 -26.95 17.74 -20.23
N TRP A 354 -26.72 16.72 -19.40
CA TRP A 354 -26.73 16.83 -17.94
C TRP A 354 -25.39 17.32 -17.37
N SER A 355 -24.34 17.49 -18.19
CA SER A 355 -23.00 17.93 -17.78
C SER A 355 -22.99 19.28 -17.09
N LYS A 356 -23.93 20.17 -17.46
CA LYS A 356 -24.12 21.50 -16.86
C LYS A 356 -24.38 21.47 -15.35
N ARG A 357 -24.75 20.32 -14.78
CA ARG A 357 -24.92 20.18 -13.32
C ARG A 357 -23.59 20.08 -12.58
N PHE A 358 -22.51 19.85 -13.30
CA PHE A 358 -21.16 19.61 -12.79
C PHE A 358 -20.16 20.58 -13.45
N ASP A 359 -20.64 21.64 -14.09
CA ASP A 359 -19.80 22.62 -14.78
C ASP A 359 -18.89 23.39 -13.83
N ASN A 360 -19.26 23.48 -12.56
CA ASN A 360 -18.50 24.08 -11.48
C ASN A 360 -17.47 23.13 -10.85
N MET A 361 -17.34 21.87 -11.30
CA MET A 361 -16.44 20.90 -10.70
C MET A 361 -15.15 20.74 -11.51
N GLN A 362 -14.02 20.83 -10.82
CA GLN A 362 -12.71 20.51 -11.39
C GLN A 362 -12.32 19.10 -10.98
N TRP A 363 -12.35 18.15 -11.90
CA TRP A 363 -11.94 16.77 -11.63
C TRP A 363 -10.43 16.70 -11.34
N LEU A 364 -10.07 15.93 -10.32
CA LEU A 364 -8.68 15.69 -9.93
C LEU A 364 -8.03 14.64 -10.84
N ILE A 365 -7.65 15.08 -12.04
CA ILE A 365 -6.95 14.27 -13.05
C ILE A 365 -5.65 14.98 -13.43
N ARG A 366 -4.57 14.21 -13.49
CA ARG A 366 -3.24 14.66 -13.92
C ARG A 366 -2.71 13.74 -15.00
N VAL A 367 -1.80 14.26 -15.83
CA VAL A 367 -1.19 13.50 -16.92
C VAL A 367 0.32 13.64 -16.87
N LYS A 368 1.04 12.54 -17.07
CA LYS A 368 2.48 12.57 -17.30
C LYS A 368 2.74 12.51 -18.81
N LEU A 369 3.48 13.51 -19.28
CA LEU A 369 3.93 13.66 -20.66
C LEU A 369 5.43 13.37 -20.74
N ALA A 370 5.84 12.63 -21.77
CA ALA A 370 7.24 12.46 -22.14
C ALA A 370 7.56 13.19 -23.45
N ASP A 371 8.79 13.67 -23.61
CA ASP A 371 9.28 14.35 -24.82
C ASP A 371 9.52 13.40 -26.02
N ARG A 372 9.42 12.09 -25.82
CA ARG A 372 9.56 11.04 -26.83
C ARG A 372 8.76 9.80 -26.41
N PRO A 373 8.52 8.83 -27.32
CA PRO A 373 7.83 7.58 -26.97
C PRO A 373 8.52 6.85 -25.82
N VAL A 374 7.71 6.39 -24.87
CA VAL A 374 8.13 5.61 -23.70
C VAL A 374 8.01 4.13 -24.03
N THR A 375 9.03 3.34 -23.71
CA THR A 375 8.97 1.88 -23.87
C THR A 375 8.79 1.25 -22.49
N TYR A 376 7.65 0.59 -22.27
CA TYR A 376 7.54 -0.34 -21.14
C TYR A 376 8.53 -1.47 -21.39
N GLY A 377 9.54 -1.61 -20.53
CA GLY A 377 10.67 -2.51 -20.75
C GLY A 377 10.23 -3.89 -21.23
N GLU A 378 10.96 -4.45 -22.21
CA GLU A 378 10.88 -5.88 -22.51
C GLU A 378 11.09 -6.60 -21.19
N GLN A 379 10.08 -7.34 -20.71
CA GLN A 379 10.28 -8.25 -19.59
C GLN A 379 11.44 -9.14 -20.00
N GLN A 380 12.60 -8.99 -19.34
CA GLN A 380 13.68 -9.96 -19.49
C GLN A 380 13.11 -11.30 -19.02
N GLU A 381 12.72 -12.14 -19.97
CA GLU A 381 12.18 -13.49 -19.73
C GLU A 381 13.17 -14.38 -18.98
#